data_AF-A0A969IQN8-F1
#
_entry.id   AF-A0A969IQN8-F1
#
_cell.length_a   1.000
_cell.length_b   1.000
_cell.length_c   1.000
_cell.angle_alpha   90.00
_cell.angle_beta   90.00
_cell.angle_gamma   90.00
#
_symmetry.space_group_name_H-M   'P 1'
#
loop_
_entity.id
_entity.type
_entity.pdbx_description
1 polymer ?
#
loop_
_entity_poly.entity_id
_entity_poly.type
_entity_poly.pdbx_seq_one_letter_code
_entity_poly.pdbx_strand_id
1 'polypeptide(L)'
;MKQRTDPARFGIVVYDGVEPIDIGGTVGVISMARRVMPGIDGVTIAAEPGLVHLAGGLAMVAAAGFDDCPPCDVYVVCGGPGWEKQVHDPAMLGFLRRLPAGAAASVCTGG
;
A
#
# COMPACT_ATOMS: atom_id res chain seq x y z
N MET A 1 10.81 6.32 -18.12
CA MET A 1 10.11 7.27 -17.22
C MET A 1 8.72 7.49 -17.80
N LYS A 2 7.65 7.37 -17.01
CA LYS A 2 6.27 7.53 -17.50
C LYS A 2 5.99 8.99 -17.88
N GLN A 3 5.19 9.19 -18.93
CA GLN A 3 4.63 10.49 -19.29
C GLN A 3 3.45 10.82 -18.36
N ARG A 4 3.12 12.11 -18.26
CA ARG A 4 2.02 12.60 -17.39
C ARG A 4 0.66 11.96 -17.69
N THR A 5 0.44 11.52 -18.93
CA THR A 5 -0.83 10.92 -19.38
C THR A 5 -0.82 9.40 -19.31
N ASP A 6 0.32 8.77 -19.03
CA ASP A 6 0.38 7.32 -18.96
C ASP A 6 -0.38 6.81 -17.73
N PRO A 7 -1.15 5.72 -17.83
CA PRO A 7 -1.79 5.12 -16.67
C PRO A 7 -0.76 4.76 -15.60
N ALA A 8 -1.09 4.97 -14.33
CA ALA A 8 -0.23 4.61 -13.21
C ALA A 8 -1.04 3.98 -12.08
N ARG A 9 -0.59 2.84 -11.57
CA ARG A 9 -1.21 2.16 -10.43
C ARG A 9 -0.32 2.20 -9.20
N PHE A 10 -0.89 2.62 -8.09
CA PHE A 10 -0.26 2.60 -6.77
C PHE A 10 -0.80 1.41 -5.96
N GLY A 11 0.10 0.60 -5.43
CA GLY A 11 -0.21 -0.40 -4.42
C GLY A 11 -0.01 0.19 -3.04
N ILE A 12 -1.04 0.20 -2.21
CA ILE A 12 -0.98 0.68 -0.82
C ILE A 12 -0.88 -0.55 0.07
N VAL A 13 0.32 -0.83 0.59
CA VAL A 13 0.62 -2.02 1.40
C VAL A 13 0.26 -1.74 2.85
N VAL A 14 -0.66 -2.55 3.38
CA VAL A 14 -1.25 -2.40 4.70
C VAL A 14 -1.13 -3.70 5.50
N TYR A 15 -1.19 -3.57 6.82
CA TYR A 15 -1.13 -4.68 7.77
C TYR A 15 -1.83 -4.29 9.06
N ASP A 16 -2.06 -5.27 9.94
CA ASP A 16 -2.68 -5.02 11.24
C ASP A 16 -1.83 -4.05 12.07
N GLY A 17 -2.47 -2.97 12.53
CA GLY A 17 -1.82 -1.89 13.28
C GLY A 17 -1.20 -0.80 12.41
N VAL A 18 -1.52 -0.70 11.12
CA VAL A 18 -1.24 0.53 10.34
C VAL A 18 -2.00 1.72 10.94
N GLU A 19 -1.37 2.89 10.94
CA GLU A 19 -2.00 4.13 11.38
C GLU A 19 -3.05 4.61 10.35
N PRO A 20 -4.30 4.91 10.75
CA PRO A 20 -5.34 5.37 9.81
C PRO A 20 -4.96 6.61 9.00
N ILE A 21 -4.10 7.49 9.53
CA ILE A 21 -3.62 8.68 8.81
C ILE A 21 -2.73 8.33 7.61
N ASP A 22 -1.96 7.24 7.68
CA ASP A 22 -1.11 6.81 6.57
C ASP A 22 -1.98 6.31 5.39
N ILE A 23 -3.08 5.62 5.68
CA ILE A 23 -4.09 5.25 4.69
C ILE A 23 -4.78 6.50 4.15
N GLY A 24 -5.28 7.36 5.04
CA GLY A 24 -6.00 8.58 4.66
C GLY A 24 -5.16 9.51 3.79
N GLY A 25 -3.88 9.69 4.12
CA GLY A 25 -2.94 10.47 3.34
C GLY A 25 -2.67 9.83 1.98
N THR A 26 -2.32 8.55 1.95
CA THR A 26 -1.93 7.86 0.71
C THR A 26 -3.11 7.69 -0.25
N VAL A 27 -4.20 7.07 0.22
CA VAL A 27 -5.42 6.84 -0.57
C VAL A 27 -6.09 8.16 -0.92
N GLY A 28 -6.08 9.14 0.00
CA GLY A 28 -6.64 10.47 -0.23
C GLY A 28 -5.92 11.22 -1.36
N VAL A 29 -4.58 11.22 -1.36
CA VAL A 29 -3.78 11.84 -2.44
C VAL A 29 -4.05 11.16 -3.78
N ILE A 30 -4.09 9.82 -3.83
CA ILE A 30 -4.40 9.09 -5.07
C ILE A 30 -5.81 9.43 -5.57
N SER A 31 -6.80 9.47 -4.67
CA SER A 31 -8.18 9.86 -4.98
C SER A 31 -8.27 11.27 -5.56
N MET A 32 -7.52 12.23 -5.00
CA MET A 32 -7.43 13.59 -5.54
C MET A 32 -6.71 13.62 -6.88
N ALA A 33 -5.60 12.90 -7.02
CA ALA A 33 -4.82 12.83 -8.25
C ALA A 33 -5.64 12.27 -9.42
N ARG A 34 -6.46 11.25 -9.18
CA ARG A 34 -7.36 10.67 -10.19
C ARG A 34 -8.36 11.67 -10.77
N ARG A 35 -8.77 12.70 -10.03
CA ARG A 35 -9.68 13.76 -10.52
C ARG A 35 -9.03 14.64 -11.59
N VAL A 36 -7.71 14.81 -11.54
CA VAL A 36 -6.93 15.62 -12.50
C VAL A 36 -6.18 14.79 -13.53
N MET A 37 -5.90 13.53 -13.22
CA MET A 37 -5.21 12.56 -14.07
C MET A 37 -5.96 11.22 -14.00
N PRO A 38 -6.99 11.01 -14.85
CA PRO A 38 -7.89 9.85 -14.76
C PRO A 38 -7.20 8.47 -14.91
N GLY A 39 -5.98 8.43 -15.44
CA GLY A 39 -5.18 7.22 -15.55
C GLY A 39 -4.51 6.77 -14.25
N ILE A 40 -4.60 7.56 -13.17
CA ILE A 40 -4.10 7.18 -11.85
C ILE A 40 -5.13 6.36 -11.11
N ASP A 41 -4.68 5.23 -10.55
CA ASP A 41 -5.51 4.35 -9.73
C ASP A 41 -4.73 3.79 -8.53
N GLY A 42 -5.46 3.27 -7.54
CA GLY A 42 -4.89 2.71 -6.31
C GLY A 42 -5.53 1.37 -5.94
N VAL A 43 -4.75 0.47 -5.35
CA VAL A 43 -5.23 -0.81 -4.79
C VAL A 43 -4.64 -1.01 -3.41
N THR A 44 -5.46 -1.41 -2.44
CA THR A 44 -5.00 -1.76 -1.09
C THR A 44 -4.58 -3.22 -1.06
N ILE A 45 -3.40 -3.50 -0.51
CA ILE A 45 -2.75 -4.80 -0.53
C ILE A 45 -2.41 -5.18 0.91
N ALA A 46 -2.82 -6.35 1.36
CA ALA A 46 -2.40 -6.93 2.63
C ALA A 46 -1.80 -8.32 2.40
N ALA A 47 -1.45 -9.05 3.47
CA ALA A 47 -1.00 -10.45 3.32
C ALA A 47 -2.06 -11.30 2.60
N GLU A 48 -3.31 -11.16 3.04
CA GLU A 48 -4.50 -11.75 2.43
C GLU A 48 -5.53 -10.64 2.17
N PRO A 49 -6.36 -10.74 1.11
CA PRO A 49 -7.46 -9.80 0.91
C PRO A 49 -8.48 -9.92 2.06
N GLY A 50 -9.14 -8.81 2.39
CA GLY A 50 -10.17 -8.79 3.44
C GLY A 50 -9.90 -7.82 4.57
N LEU A 51 -10.46 -8.12 5.75
CA LEU A 51 -10.47 -7.20 6.89
C LEU A 51 -9.06 -7.02 7.48
N VAL A 52 -8.65 -5.77 7.64
CA VAL A 52 -7.40 -5.36 8.30
C VAL A 52 -7.74 -4.41 9.43
N HIS A 53 -7.23 -4.71 10.63
CA HIS A 53 -7.47 -3.89 11.82
C HIS A 53 -6.39 -2.81 11.93
N LEU A 54 -6.79 -1.55 11.80
CA LEU A 54 -5.89 -0.41 11.92
C LEU A 54 -5.67 -0.04 13.39
N ALA A 55 -4.68 0.82 13.65
CA ALA A 55 -4.52 1.44 14.95
C ALA A 55 -5.76 2.31 15.29
N GLY A 56 -6.02 2.51 16.59
CA GLY A 56 -7.13 3.36 17.03
C GLY A 56 -8.53 2.76 16.88
N GLY A 57 -8.65 1.45 16.63
CA GLY A 57 -9.94 0.74 16.60
C GLY A 57 -10.72 0.86 15.30
N LEU A 58 -10.09 1.39 14.23
CA LEU A 58 -10.66 1.37 12.88
C LEU A 58 -10.34 0.06 12.17
N ALA A 59 -11.15 -0.28 11.17
CA ALA A 59 -10.88 -1.40 10.29
C ALA A 59 -11.18 -1.00 8.83
N MET A 60 -10.50 -1.66 7.90
CA MET A 60 -10.71 -1.49 6.46
C MET A 60 -10.67 -2.83 5.74
N VAL A 61 -11.10 -2.84 4.48
CA VAL A 61 -10.99 -4.03 3.62
C VAL A 61 -9.86 -3.81 2.61
N ALA A 62 -8.83 -4.64 2.68
CA ALA A 62 -7.80 -4.76 1.66
C ALA A 62 -8.36 -5.45 0.42
N ALA A 63 -8.09 -4.89 -0.76
CA ALA A 63 -8.65 -5.35 -2.02
C ALA A 63 -7.89 -6.56 -2.61
N ALA A 64 -6.60 -6.70 -2.30
CA ALA A 64 -5.75 -7.79 -2.75
C ALA A 64 -4.84 -8.31 -1.63
N GLY A 65 -4.43 -9.55 -1.75
CA GLY A 65 -3.35 -10.18 -0.99
C GLY A 65 -1.99 -10.07 -1.70
N PHE A 66 -0.94 -10.62 -1.10
CA PHE A 66 0.40 -10.63 -1.70
C PHE A 66 0.52 -11.54 -2.93
N ASP A 67 -0.33 -12.55 -3.04
CA ASP A 67 -0.27 -13.57 -4.09
C ASP A 67 -1.17 -13.25 -5.30
N ASP A 68 -2.22 -12.45 -5.12
CA ASP A 68 -3.13 -11.99 -6.18
C ASP A 68 -3.03 -10.47 -6.42
N CYS A 69 -2.00 -9.82 -5.88
CA CYS A 69 -1.71 -8.41 -6.10
C CYS A 69 -1.56 -8.11 -7.61
N PRO A 70 -2.37 -7.19 -8.18
CA PRO A 70 -2.14 -6.76 -9.56
C PRO A 70 -0.82 -5.99 -9.67
N PRO A 71 -0.17 -5.97 -10.85
CA PRO A 71 1.03 -5.19 -11.05
C PRO A 71 0.78 -3.69 -10.77
N CYS A 72 1.61 -3.11 -9.91
CA CYS A 72 1.64 -1.69 -9.60
C CYS A 72 2.97 -1.06 -10.03
N ASP A 73 2.96 0.24 -10.29
CA ASP A 73 4.15 1.02 -10.64
C ASP A 73 4.92 1.47 -9.39
N VAL A 74 4.18 1.75 -8.32
CA VAL A 74 4.73 2.12 -7.02
C VAL A 74 3.99 1.35 -5.94
N TYR A 75 4.72 0.82 -4.97
CA TYR A 75 4.18 0.16 -3.79
C TYR A 75 4.55 1.01 -2.57
N VAL A 76 3.55 1.57 -1.91
CA VAL A 76 3.70 2.43 -0.74
C VAL A 76 3.43 1.60 0.51
N VAL A 77 4.45 1.35 1.31
CA VAL A 77 4.33 0.67 2.61
C VAL A 77 3.90 1.67 3.67
N CYS A 78 2.71 1.48 4.23
CA CYS A 78 2.21 2.32 5.30
C CYS A 78 2.87 1.97 6.65
N GLY A 79 3.00 2.97 7.52
CA GLY A 79 3.52 2.82 8.87
C GLY A 79 2.44 2.63 9.93
N GLY A 80 2.89 2.49 11.17
CA GLY A 80 2.06 2.27 12.35
C GLY A 80 2.62 1.17 13.25
N PRO A 81 2.13 1.04 14.49
CA PRO A 81 2.71 0.16 15.52
C PRO A 81 2.86 -1.31 15.13
N GLY A 82 2.17 -1.79 14.09
CA GLY A 82 2.37 -3.14 13.55
C GLY A 82 3.75 -3.39 12.93
N TRP A 83 4.52 -2.33 12.61
CA TRP A 83 5.79 -2.42 11.88
C TRP A 83 6.81 -3.36 12.53
N GLU A 84 6.88 -3.41 13.87
CA GLU A 84 7.80 -4.27 14.62
C GLU A 84 7.60 -5.76 14.33
N LYS A 85 6.37 -6.17 14.05
CA LYS A 85 6.07 -7.55 13.63
C LYS A 85 6.43 -7.76 12.16
N GLN A 86 6.14 -6.76 11.31
CA GLN A 86 6.31 -6.86 9.87
C GLN A 86 7.77 -6.97 9.42
N VAL A 87 8.71 -6.36 10.16
CA VAL A 87 10.16 -6.50 9.88
C VAL A 87 10.68 -7.92 10.09
N HIS A 88 9.90 -8.79 10.75
CA HIS A 88 10.20 -10.20 10.97
C HIS A 88 9.25 -11.15 10.23
N ASP A 89 8.23 -10.63 9.56
CA ASP A 89 7.22 -11.44 8.87
C ASP A 89 7.76 -11.95 7.52
N PRO A 90 7.94 -13.27 7.35
CA PRO A 90 8.42 -13.83 6.09
C PRO A 90 7.53 -13.54 4.89
N ALA A 91 6.21 -13.40 5.08
CA ALA A 91 5.26 -13.12 4.01
C ALA A 91 5.46 -11.68 3.49
N MET A 92 5.51 -10.70 4.40
CA MET A 92 5.80 -9.30 4.07
C MET A 92 7.16 -9.16 3.40
N LEU A 93 8.22 -9.68 4.01
CA LEU A 93 9.57 -9.58 3.44
C LEU A 93 9.67 -10.34 2.11
N GLY A 94 8.96 -11.45 1.97
CA GLY A 94 8.85 -12.21 0.73
C GLY A 94 8.19 -11.39 -0.38
N PHE A 95 7.08 -10.71 -0.08
CA PHE A 95 6.40 -9.82 -1.00
C PHE A 95 7.30 -8.65 -1.43
N LEU A 96 7.90 -7.94 -0.47
CA LEU A 96 8.76 -6.77 -0.75
C LEU A 96 9.98 -7.13 -1.60
N ARG A 97 10.58 -8.31 -1.40
CA ARG A 97 11.72 -8.79 -2.21
C ARG A 97 11.35 -9.13 -3.66
N ARG A 98 10.08 -9.41 -3.96
CA ARG A 98 9.60 -9.66 -5.33
C ARG A 98 9.32 -8.38 -6.10
N LEU A 99 9.25 -7.23 -5.42
CA LEU A 99 8.94 -5.97 -6.07
C LEU A 99 10.05 -5.55 -7.04
N PRO A 100 9.71 -4.89 -8.17
CA PRO A 100 10.72 -4.34 -9.05
C PRO A 100 11.64 -3.37 -8.31
N ALA A 101 12.93 -3.37 -8.65
CA ALA A 101 13.90 -2.47 -8.04
C ALA A 101 13.45 -1.01 -8.20
N GLY A 102 13.40 -0.27 -7.09
CA GLY A 102 12.99 1.14 -7.06
C GLY A 102 11.47 1.38 -7.14
N ALA A 103 10.64 0.33 -7.12
CA ALA A 103 9.18 0.49 -7.09
C ALA A 103 8.62 0.67 -5.67
N ALA A 104 9.41 0.44 -4.62
CA ALA A 104 8.98 0.60 -3.24
C ALA A 104 9.17 2.04 -2.74
N ALA A 105 8.18 2.52 -2.01
CA ALA A 105 8.19 3.76 -1.24
C ALA A 105 7.53 3.49 0.13
N SER A 106 7.67 4.40 1.09
CA SER A 106 7.07 4.24 2.40
C SER A 106 6.55 5.55 2.98
N VAL A 107 5.68 5.42 3.99
CA VAL A 107 5.21 6.51 4.83
C VAL A 107 5.49 6.14 6.28
N CYS A 108 5.89 7.13 7.09
CA CYS A 108 6.15 6.96 8.52
C CYS A 108 7.13 5.80 8.82
N THR A 109 6.74 4.83 9.64
CA THR A 109 7.56 3.66 10.02
C THR A 109 7.51 2.51 9.01
N GLY A 110 6.94 2.71 7.82
CA GLY A 110 6.95 1.70 6.76
C GLY A 110 8.30 1.57 6.03
N GLY A 111 9.28 2.43 6.33
CA GLY A 111 10.61 2.45 5.71
C GLY A 111 11.65 1.55 6.37
#